data_AF-A0A9P6C2X4-F1
#
_entry.id   AF-A0A9P6C2X4-F1
#
_cell.length_a   1.000
_cell.length_b   1.000
_cell.length_c   1.000
_cell.angle_alpha   90.00
_cell.angle_beta   90.00
_cell.angle_gamma   90.00
#
_symmetry.space_group_name_H-M   'P 1'
#
loop_
_entity.id
_entity.type
_entity.pdbx_description
1 polymer ?
#
loop_
_entity_poly.entity_id
_entity_poly.type
_entity_poly.pdbx_seq_one_letter_code
_entity_poly.pdbx_strand_id
1 'polypeptide(L)'
;MTTEPAPKQIIPFDPSLLKLGEEDAKFFKTCTRIEDGEELAKHITDVAAKAYEVFSWPCIALFEFTKFKVSRLPAYQSVIKLGQERPGAILLDTACCFGNDLRKVISDGWPMENTIAIDVEPAFWGYGHELFKSTPETFPAGFIGGDIFDPSILRPRQPFYQPPATPRPQNLRTLESLTPLQGHISAICVLWFFHLYGEEKQIELAKQLASLLSPEPGSVIFGSQRGEPIKKTGDSLWGYSPMCHSPESWKELWDRVFKKGTVRVETELEEGACTV
;
A
#
# COMPACT_ATOMS: atom_id res chain seq x y z
N MET A 1 5.67 20.76 -10.30
CA MET A 1 5.67 21.12 -8.86
C MET A 1 6.56 20.10 -8.19
N THR A 2 7.47 20.58 -7.37
CA THR A 2 8.65 19.87 -6.83
C THR A 2 8.27 18.55 -6.16
N THR A 3 8.79 17.44 -6.71
CA THR A 3 8.99 16.21 -5.95
C THR A 3 9.82 16.59 -4.72
N GLU A 4 9.27 16.41 -3.52
CA GLU A 4 10.07 16.61 -2.31
C GLU A 4 11.29 15.69 -2.39
N PRO A 5 12.51 16.19 -2.16
CA PRO A 5 13.71 15.39 -2.30
C PRO A 5 13.68 14.25 -1.29
N ALA A 6 14.21 13.09 -1.71
CA ALA A 6 14.45 11.93 -0.85
C ALA A 6 15.07 12.34 0.50
N PRO A 7 14.72 11.64 1.61
CA PRO A 7 15.03 12.07 2.97
C PRO A 7 16.53 12.37 3.19
N LYS A 8 16.82 13.52 3.83
CA LYS A 8 18.19 14.00 4.14
C LYS A 8 18.88 13.24 5.28
N GLN A 9 18.22 12.27 5.90
CA GLN A 9 18.78 11.45 6.96
C GLN A 9 18.74 10.00 6.51
N ILE A 10 19.88 9.50 6.04
CA ILE A 10 20.03 8.15 5.49
C ILE A 10 20.24 7.21 6.68
N ILE A 11 19.30 6.30 6.94
CA ILE A 11 19.53 5.17 7.84
C ILE A 11 20.61 4.31 7.19
N PRO A 12 21.78 4.09 7.80
CA PRO A 12 22.75 3.17 7.23
C PRO A 12 22.11 1.80 7.00
N PHE A 13 22.27 1.25 5.80
CA PHE A 13 21.78 -0.10 5.52
C PHE A 13 22.57 -1.10 6.37
N ASP A 14 21.87 -1.80 7.25
CA ASP A 14 22.45 -2.80 8.14
C ASP A 14 21.73 -4.15 7.97
N PRO A 15 22.35 -5.13 7.29
CA PRO A 15 21.81 -6.47 7.13
C PRO A 15 21.37 -7.16 8.43
N SER A 16 21.96 -6.80 9.57
CA SER A 16 21.62 -7.41 10.86
C SER A 16 20.24 -7.03 11.38
N LEU A 17 19.62 -6.01 10.77
CA LEU A 17 18.25 -5.58 11.09
C LEU A 17 17.18 -6.51 10.50
N LEU A 18 17.53 -7.38 9.54
CA LEU A 18 16.59 -8.36 9.00
C LEU A 18 16.15 -9.33 10.12
N LYS A 19 14.87 -9.28 10.45
CA LYS A 19 14.22 -10.20 11.39
C LYS A 19 12.95 -10.74 10.75
N LEU A 20 12.98 -12.01 10.35
CA LEU A 20 11.82 -12.70 9.81
C LEU A 20 11.13 -13.49 10.93
N GLY A 21 9.85 -13.19 11.18
CA GLY A 21 9.01 -14.08 11.98
C GLY A 21 8.77 -15.41 11.26
N GLU A 22 8.28 -16.42 11.99
CA GLU A 22 8.03 -17.75 11.40
C GLU A 22 7.05 -17.70 10.23
N GLU A 23 5.96 -16.94 10.36
CA GLU A 23 4.97 -16.76 9.29
C GLU A 23 5.54 -16.04 8.08
N ASP A 24 6.32 -14.97 8.33
CA ASP A 24 6.92 -14.18 7.27
C ASP A 24 7.93 -15.04 6.49
N ALA A 25 8.78 -15.77 7.19
CA ALA A 25 9.73 -16.72 6.61
C ALA A 25 9.01 -17.79 5.78
N LYS A 26 7.96 -18.43 6.32
CA LYS A 26 7.20 -19.46 5.62
C LYS A 26 6.63 -18.96 4.29
N PHE A 27 6.10 -17.74 4.28
CA PHE A 27 5.58 -17.13 3.05
C PHE A 27 6.68 -16.91 2.03
N PHE A 28 7.80 -16.30 2.43
CA PHE A 28 8.94 -16.09 1.54
C PHE A 28 9.50 -17.39 0.98
N LYS A 29 9.68 -18.43 1.81
CA LYS A 29 10.11 -19.76 1.34
C LYS A 29 9.15 -20.31 0.28
N THR A 30 7.85 -20.24 0.52
CA THR A 30 6.82 -20.71 -0.41
C THR A 30 6.90 -19.98 -1.76
N CYS A 31 6.99 -18.65 -1.75
CA CYS A 31 7.01 -17.86 -2.98
C CYS A 31 8.33 -17.97 -3.74
N THR A 32 9.47 -17.99 -3.03
CA THR A 32 10.81 -18.01 -3.64
C THR A 32 11.32 -19.42 -3.95
N ARG A 33 10.76 -20.45 -3.30
CA ARG A 33 11.27 -21.83 -3.29
C ARG A 33 12.69 -21.96 -2.73
N ILE A 34 13.11 -21.03 -1.87
CA ILE A 34 14.36 -21.11 -1.10
C ILE A 34 14.02 -21.69 0.27
N GLU A 35 14.38 -22.94 0.53
CA GLU A 35 14.04 -23.61 1.81
C GLU A 35 15.03 -23.29 2.92
N ASP A 36 16.30 -23.05 2.57
CA ASP A 36 17.35 -22.73 3.52
C ASP A 36 17.18 -21.32 4.09
N GLY A 37 17.24 -21.19 5.42
CA GLY A 37 16.98 -19.93 6.11
C GLY A 37 18.07 -18.88 5.89
N GLU A 38 19.33 -19.31 5.81
CA GLU A 38 20.48 -18.42 5.59
C GLU A 38 20.52 -17.94 4.14
N GLU A 39 20.27 -18.84 3.18
CA GLU A 39 20.15 -18.50 1.77
C GLU A 39 18.99 -17.52 1.54
N LEU A 40 17.85 -17.74 2.19
CA LEU A 40 16.70 -16.84 2.09
C LEU A 40 17.03 -15.45 2.67
N ALA A 41 17.62 -15.41 3.87
CA ALA A 41 18.00 -14.15 4.51
C ALA A 41 19.02 -13.37 3.66
N LYS A 42 19.99 -14.09 3.07
CA LYS A 42 20.97 -13.51 2.14
C LYS A 42 20.28 -12.95 0.90
N HIS A 43 19.39 -13.71 0.27
CA HIS A 43 18.64 -13.28 -0.92
C HIS A 43 17.83 -12.00 -0.66
N ILE A 44 17.08 -11.96 0.45
CA ILE A 44 16.30 -10.79 0.84
C ILE A 44 17.21 -9.58 1.07
N THR A 45 18.33 -9.78 1.77
CA THR A 45 19.31 -8.73 2.05
C THR A 45 19.95 -8.18 0.77
N ASP A 46 20.37 -9.06 -0.14
CA ASP A 46 21.02 -8.66 -1.39
C ASP A 46 20.07 -7.81 -2.26
N VAL A 47 18.80 -8.19 -2.37
CA VAL A 47 17.79 -7.43 -3.10
C VAL A 47 17.52 -6.08 -2.42
N ALA A 48 17.37 -6.08 -1.10
CA ALA A 48 17.14 -4.86 -0.34
C ALA A 48 18.33 -3.88 -0.46
N ALA A 49 19.56 -4.38 -0.42
CA ALA A 49 20.77 -3.56 -0.59
C ALA A 49 20.79 -2.89 -1.97
N LYS A 50 20.55 -3.65 -3.04
CA LYS A 50 20.47 -3.12 -4.42
C LYS A 50 19.39 -2.05 -4.55
N ALA A 51 18.22 -2.28 -3.97
CA ALA A 51 17.13 -1.30 -4.00
C ALA A 51 17.48 -0.05 -3.17
N TYR A 52 18.18 -0.21 -2.04
CA TYR A 52 18.56 0.89 -1.15
C TYR A 52 19.61 1.83 -1.78
N GLU A 53 20.51 1.29 -2.60
CA GLU A 53 21.48 2.07 -3.38
C GLU A 53 20.79 3.05 -4.35
N VAL A 54 19.62 2.67 -4.87
CA VAL A 54 18.83 3.52 -5.78
C VAL A 54 17.87 4.40 -4.98
N PHE A 55 17.24 3.84 -3.94
CA PHE A 55 16.19 4.49 -3.17
C PHE A 55 16.40 4.30 -1.67
N SER A 56 16.87 5.35 -1.00
CA SER A 56 17.23 5.30 0.42
C SER A 56 16.03 5.40 1.38
N TRP A 57 14.94 4.68 1.10
CA TRP A 57 13.74 4.71 1.95
C TRP A 57 13.92 3.93 3.25
N PRO A 58 13.46 4.46 4.40
CA PRO A 58 13.52 3.78 5.69
C PRO A 58 12.90 2.37 5.69
N CYS A 59 11.82 2.17 4.94
CA CYS A 59 11.16 0.86 4.86
C CYS A 59 12.06 -0.25 4.29
N ILE A 60 13.03 0.12 3.45
CA ILE A 60 14.02 -0.80 2.88
C ILE A 60 15.17 -1.01 3.87
N ALA A 61 15.72 0.08 4.44
CA ALA A 61 16.81 0.01 5.43
C ALA A 61 16.45 -0.82 6.67
N LEU A 62 15.19 -0.72 7.11
CA LEU A 62 14.69 -1.40 8.31
C LEU A 62 13.99 -2.74 8.00
N PHE A 63 14.01 -3.20 6.74
CA PHE A 63 13.34 -4.42 6.28
C PHE A 63 11.84 -4.48 6.62
N GLU A 64 11.18 -3.33 6.76
CA GLU A 64 9.74 -3.24 7.08
C GLU A 64 8.86 -3.87 6.01
N PHE A 65 9.34 -3.92 4.76
CA PHE A 65 8.66 -4.58 3.64
C PHE A 65 8.52 -6.10 3.82
N THR A 66 9.32 -6.72 4.71
CA THR A 66 9.26 -8.17 4.95
C THR A 66 8.15 -8.60 5.90
N LYS A 67 7.48 -7.63 6.56
CA LYS A 67 6.40 -7.87 7.50
C LYS A 67 5.07 -7.83 6.74
N PHE A 68 4.33 -8.94 6.67
CA PHE A 68 3.01 -8.99 6.00
C PHE A 68 1.93 -8.30 6.84
N LYS A 69 1.92 -6.97 6.82
CA LYS A 69 1.05 -6.14 7.67
C LYS A 69 -0.41 -6.28 7.27
N VAL A 70 -0.70 -6.48 5.98
CA VAL A 70 -2.07 -6.58 5.48
C VAL A 70 -2.87 -7.69 6.16
N SER A 71 -2.27 -8.87 6.38
CA SER A 71 -2.95 -10.03 6.96
C SER A 71 -3.23 -9.91 8.46
N ARG A 72 -2.62 -8.92 9.12
CA ARG A 72 -2.79 -8.64 10.54
C ARG A 72 -3.91 -7.62 10.80
N LEU A 73 -4.44 -6.98 9.76
CA LEU A 73 -5.49 -5.97 9.90
C LEU A 73 -6.84 -6.61 10.26
N PRO A 74 -7.63 -6.01 11.17
CA PRO A 74 -8.96 -6.52 11.52
C PRO A 74 -9.90 -6.72 10.33
N ALA A 75 -9.79 -5.87 9.30
CA ALA A 75 -10.62 -5.93 8.09
C ALA A 75 -10.24 -7.09 7.14
N TYR A 76 -9.08 -7.74 7.32
CA TYR A 76 -8.47 -8.57 6.29
C TYR A 76 -9.33 -9.77 5.85
N GLN A 77 -9.93 -10.50 6.80
CA GLN A 77 -10.77 -11.65 6.47
C GLN A 77 -12.00 -11.25 5.65
N SER A 78 -12.59 -10.08 5.95
CA SER A 78 -13.69 -9.52 5.17
C SER A 78 -13.25 -9.10 3.77
N VAL A 79 -12.02 -8.58 3.62
CA VAL A 79 -11.42 -8.24 2.31
C VAL A 79 -11.23 -9.50 1.47
N ILE A 80 -10.64 -10.57 2.01
CA ILE A 80 -10.46 -11.82 1.27
C ILE A 80 -11.82 -12.39 0.82
N LYS A 81 -12.81 -12.41 1.73
CA LYS A 81 -14.17 -12.85 1.41
C LYS A 81 -14.80 -12.00 0.29
N LEU A 82 -14.62 -10.67 0.34
CA LEU A 82 -15.08 -9.76 -0.72
C LEU A 82 -14.49 -10.15 -2.09
N GLY A 83 -13.18 -10.41 -2.16
CA GLY A 83 -12.50 -10.81 -3.39
C GLY A 83 -12.98 -12.16 -3.96
N GLN A 84 -13.38 -13.08 -3.09
CA GLN A 84 -13.89 -14.40 -3.47
C GLN A 84 -15.36 -14.38 -3.90
N GLU A 85 -16.19 -13.55 -3.26
CA GLU A 85 -17.64 -13.56 -3.46
C GLU A 85 -18.14 -12.54 -4.48
N ARG A 86 -17.41 -11.44 -4.73
CA ARG A 86 -17.79 -10.42 -5.73
C ARG A 86 -17.02 -10.66 -7.03
N PRO A 87 -17.68 -11.15 -8.11
CA PRO A 87 -17.03 -11.35 -9.39
C PRO A 87 -16.41 -10.05 -9.91
N GLY A 88 -15.12 -10.11 -10.19
CA GLY A 88 -14.36 -8.96 -10.64
C GLY A 88 -14.05 -7.93 -9.54
N ALA A 89 -14.17 -8.20 -8.25
CA ALA A 89 -13.67 -7.24 -7.25
C ALA A 89 -12.21 -6.84 -7.55
N ILE A 90 -11.93 -5.54 -7.72
CA ILE A 90 -10.58 -5.03 -7.95
C ILE A 90 -9.96 -4.64 -6.61
N LEU A 91 -8.71 -5.06 -6.38
CA LEU A 91 -7.89 -4.59 -5.26
C LEU A 91 -6.73 -3.73 -5.75
N LEU A 92 -6.55 -2.59 -5.08
CA LEU A 92 -5.40 -1.70 -5.25
C LEU A 92 -4.51 -1.76 -4.01
N ASP A 93 -3.22 -1.99 -4.22
CA ASP A 93 -2.16 -1.82 -3.21
C ASP A 93 -1.41 -0.51 -3.45
N THR A 94 -1.48 0.45 -2.52
CA THR A 94 -0.89 1.79 -2.68
C THR A 94 0.39 1.96 -1.90
N ALA A 95 1.40 2.59 -2.52
CA ALA A 95 2.76 2.65 -2.00
C ALA A 95 3.29 1.24 -1.68
N CYS A 96 3.16 0.36 -2.68
CA CYS A 96 3.33 -1.09 -2.51
C CYS A 96 4.78 -1.53 -2.23
N CYS A 97 5.77 -0.65 -2.41
CA CYS A 97 7.19 -1.00 -2.42
C CYS A 97 7.40 -2.21 -3.36
N PHE A 98 7.95 -3.32 -2.86
CA PHE A 98 8.18 -4.55 -3.64
C PHE A 98 6.92 -5.41 -3.88
N GLY A 99 5.72 -4.97 -3.48
CA GLY A 99 4.45 -5.66 -3.70
C GLY A 99 4.20 -6.86 -2.79
N ASN A 100 4.78 -6.86 -1.58
CA ASN A 100 4.68 -7.96 -0.62
C ASN A 100 3.23 -8.22 -0.16
N ASP A 101 2.52 -7.15 0.21
CA ASP A 101 1.13 -7.25 0.68
C ASP A 101 0.19 -7.69 -0.46
N LEU A 102 0.36 -7.16 -1.69
CA LEU A 102 -0.39 -7.65 -2.85
C LEU A 102 -0.20 -9.16 -3.08
N ARG A 103 1.04 -9.65 -3.01
CA ARG A 103 1.34 -11.09 -3.16
C ARG A 103 0.70 -11.92 -2.05
N LYS A 104 0.66 -11.40 -0.82
CA LYS A 104 0.00 -12.06 0.30
C LYS A 104 -1.51 -12.19 0.05
N VAL A 105 -2.15 -11.11 -0.37
CA VAL A 105 -3.59 -11.10 -0.68
C VAL A 105 -3.93 -12.10 -1.79
N ILE A 106 -3.09 -12.17 -2.83
CA ILE A 106 -3.26 -13.15 -3.93
C ILE A 106 -3.07 -14.58 -3.42
N SER A 107 -2.04 -14.84 -2.62
CA SER A 107 -1.80 -16.16 -2.03
C SER A 107 -2.95 -16.65 -1.15
N ASP A 108 -3.72 -15.73 -0.56
CA ASP A 108 -4.87 -16.02 0.29
C ASP A 108 -6.20 -16.12 -0.50
N GLY A 109 -6.14 -15.98 -1.83
CA GLY A 109 -7.26 -16.28 -2.72
C GLY A 109 -7.91 -15.09 -3.40
N TRP A 110 -7.31 -13.90 -3.37
CA TRP A 110 -7.75 -12.82 -4.26
C TRP A 110 -7.33 -13.10 -5.71
N PRO A 111 -8.21 -12.99 -6.72
CA PRO A 111 -7.86 -13.26 -8.12
C PRO A 111 -6.79 -12.29 -8.64
N MET A 112 -5.62 -12.82 -9.01
CA MET A 112 -4.44 -12.04 -9.41
C MET A 112 -4.73 -11.07 -10.57
N GLU A 113 -5.53 -11.48 -11.55
CA GLU A 113 -5.93 -10.66 -12.70
C GLU A 113 -6.76 -9.42 -12.30
N ASN A 114 -7.33 -9.41 -11.10
CA ASN A 114 -8.09 -8.32 -10.52
C ASN A 114 -7.31 -7.56 -9.45
N THR A 115 -5.97 -7.60 -9.52
CA THR A 115 -5.11 -6.82 -8.64
C THR A 115 -4.29 -5.81 -9.42
N ILE A 116 -4.04 -4.67 -8.78
CA ILE A 116 -3.14 -3.64 -9.29
C ILE A 116 -2.40 -3.01 -8.12
N ALA A 117 -1.14 -2.63 -8.34
CA ALA A 117 -0.34 -1.90 -7.37
C ALA A 117 0.14 -0.55 -7.94
N ILE A 118 0.43 0.39 -7.05
CA ILE A 118 1.07 1.65 -7.40
C ILE A 118 2.18 1.98 -6.41
N ASP A 119 3.30 2.48 -6.94
CA ASP A 119 4.34 3.14 -6.16
C ASP A 119 4.97 4.26 -6.98
N VAL A 120 5.60 5.23 -6.31
CA VAL A 120 6.20 6.40 -6.97
C VAL A 120 7.36 6.01 -7.87
N GLU A 121 8.12 4.96 -7.50
CA GLU A 121 9.27 4.49 -8.28
C GLU A 121 8.95 3.22 -9.09
N PRO A 122 8.94 3.28 -10.43
CA PRO A 122 8.63 2.12 -11.26
C PRO A 122 9.57 0.91 -11.04
N ALA A 123 10.81 1.18 -10.65
CA ALA A 123 11.82 0.15 -10.43
C ALA A 123 11.51 -0.77 -9.24
N PHE A 124 10.71 -0.34 -8.26
CA PHE A 124 10.32 -1.21 -7.15
C PHE A 124 9.59 -2.47 -7.59
N TRP A 125 8.84 -2.40 -8.69
CA TRP A 125 8.18 -3.58 -9.23
C TRP A 125 9.17 -4.64 -9.74
N GLY A 126 10.25 -4.18 -10.37
CA GLY A 126 11.38 -5.03 -10.79
C GLY A 126 12.06 -5.70 -9.59
N TYR A 127 12.33 -4.95 -8.53
CA TYR A 127 12.89 -5.52 -7.29
C TYR A 127 11.92 -6.49 -6.61
N GLY A 128 10.60 -6.26 -6.68
CA GLY A 128 9.60 -7.22 -6.24
C GLY A 128 9.64 -8.52 -7.04
N HIS A 129 9.82 -8.45 -8.36
CA HIS A 129 10.02 -9.64 -9.17
C HIS A 129 11.30 -10.41 -8.79
N GLU A 130 12.41 -9.70 -8.58
CA GLU A 130 13.68 -10.29 -8.12
C GLU A 130 13.54 -10.94 -6.74
N LEU A 131 12.95 -10.22 -5.77
CA LEU A 131 12.72 -10.68 -4.40
C LEU A 131 11.93 -11.98 -4.37
N PHE A 132 10.85 -12.06 -5.15
CA PHE A 132 9.97 -13.23 -5.17
C PHE A 132 10.32 -14.24 -6.26
N LYS A 133 11.46 -14.10 -6.94
CA LYS A 133 11.92 -14.96 -8.05
C LYS A 133 10.83 -15.22 -9.08
N SER A 134 10.10 -14.16 -9.43
CA SER A 134 9.00 -14.17 -10.39
C SER A 134 9.33 -13.27 -11.58
N THR A 135 8.53 -13.37 -12.63
CA THR A 135 8.54 -12.49 -13.81
C THR A 135 7.15 -11.91 -14.05
N PRO A 136 7.00 -10.88 -14.89
CA PRO A 136 5.70 -10.36 -15.31
C PRO A 136 4.77 -11.41 -15.95
N GLU A 137 5.31 -12.49 -16.50
CA GLU A 137 4.55 -13.62 -17.06
C GLU A 137 4.04 -14.57 -15.98
N THR A 138 4.85 -14.83 -14.95
CA THR A 138 4.48 -15.73 -13.83
C THR A 138 3.66 -15.03 -12.74
N PHE A 139 3.76 -13.70 -12.65
CA PHE A 139 3.01 -12.85 -11.74
C PHE A 139 2.40 -11.66 -12.49
N PRO A 140 1.35 -11.91 -13.30
CA PRO A 140 0.71 -10.90 -14.16
C PRO A 140 -0.25 -9.94 -13.42
N ALA A 141 0.10 -9.47 -12.22
CA ALA A 141 -0.65 -8.39 -11.56
C ALA A 141 -0.41 -7.05 -12.26
N GLY A 142 -1.37 -6.13 -12.19
CA GLY A 142 -1.19 -4.77 -12.70
C GLY A 142 -0.21 -3.96 -11.84
N PHE A 143 0.55 -3.06 -12.45
CA PHE A 143 1.40 -2.12 -11.73
C PHE A 143 1.47 -0.79 -12.46
N ILE A 144 1.43 0.30 -11.70
CA ILE A 144 1.61 1.67 -12.19
C ILE A 144 2.74 2.29 -11.40
N GLY A 145 3.77 2.75 -12.09
CA GLY A 145 4.83 3.56 -11.48
C GLY A 145 4.50 5.05 -11.66
N GLY A 146 4.42 5.80 -10.57
CA GLY A 146 4.25 7.24 -10.60
C GLY A 146 3.63 7.82 -9.33
N ASP A 147 3.74 9.14 -9.20
CA ASP A 147 3.17 9.89 -8.09
C ASP A 147 1.64 9.92 -8.19
N ILE A 148 0.93 9.40 -7.17
CA ILE A 148 -0.53 9.41 -7.11
C ILE A 148 -1.14 10.83 -7.11
N PHE A 149 -0.34 11.84 -6.76
CA PHE A 149 -0.75 13.25 -6.84
C PHE A 149 -0.56 13.86 -8.24
N ASP A 150 0.18 13.21 -9.14
CA ASP A 150 0.31 13.65 -10.52
C ASP A 150 -1.01 13.42 -11.28
N PRO A 151 -1.64 14.47 -11.86
CA PRO A 151 -2.88 14.33 -12.61
C PRO A 151 -2.80 13.42 -13.85
N SER A 152 -1.59 13.13 -14.36
CA SER A 152 -1.37 12.13 -15.41
C SER A 152 -1.52 10.70 -14.90
N ILE A 153 -1.20 10.44 -13.62
CA ILE A 153 -1.37 9.16 -12.94
C ILE A 153 -2.79 9.03 -12.40
N LEU A 154 -3.30 10.06 -11.72
CA LEU A 154 -4.67 10.06 -11.19
C LEU A 154 -5.28 11.46 -11.21
N ARG A 155 -6.23 11.66 -12.13
CA ARG A 155 -6.95 12.94 -12.25
C ARG A 155 -7.80 13.20 -11.01
N PRO A 156 -7.66 14.34 -10.34
CA PRO A 156 -8.50 14.69 -9.19
C PRO A 156 -9.99 14.63 -9.55
N ARG A 157 -10.78 13.92 -8.72
CA ARG A 157 -12.23 13.79 -8.90
C ARG A 157 -12.91 13.60 -7.55
N GLN A 158 -14.19 13.97 -7.48
CA GLN A 158 -15.03 13.70 -6.31
C GLN A 158 -15.33 12.18 -6.18
N PRO A 159 -15.62 11.68 -4.97
CA PRO A 159 -16.03 10.30 -4.77
C PRO A 159 -17.31 9.94 -5.55
N PHE A 160 -17.44 8.68 -5.90
CA PHE A 160 -18.63 8.15 -6.55
C PHE A 160 -19.67 7.74 -5.52
N TYR A 161 -20.94 8.04 -5.81
CA TYR A 161 -22.09 7.61 -5.00
C TYR A 161 -23.11 6.81 -5.81
N GLN A 162 -22.81 6.59 -7.08
CA GLN A 162 -23.54 5.75 -8.03
C GLN A 162 -22.50 5.11 -8.96
N PRO A 163 -22.75 3.88 -9.46
CA PRO A 163 -21.82 3.20 -10.35
C PRO A 163 -21.37 4.10 -11.52
N PRO A 164 -20.08 4.11 -11.89
CA PRO A 164 -19.60 4.88 -13.02
C PRO A 164 -20.29 4.46 -14.32
N ALA A 165 -20.55 5.42 -15.21
CA ALA A 165 -21.04 5.12 -16.56
C ALA A 165 -19.94 4.54 -17.47
N THR A 166 -18.67 4.66 -17.08
CA THR A 166 -17.55 4.08 -17.81
C THR A 166 -17.48 2.57 -17.58
N PRO A 167 -17.14 1.77 -18.60
CA PRO A 167 -16.93 0.35 -18.41
C PRO A 167 -15.73 0.12 -17.50
N ARG A 168 -15.82 -0.92 -16.67
CA ARG A 168 -14.70 -1.40 -15.86
C ARG A 168 -13.54 -1.85 -16.78
N PRO A 169 -12.30 -1.37 -16.57
CA PRO A 169 -11.14 -1.87 -17.30
C PRO A 169 -10.98 -3.39 -17.16
N GLN A 170 -10.78 -4.07 -18.29
CA GLN A 170 -10.71 -5.54 -18.34
C GLN A 170 -9.30 -6.08 -18.06
N ASN A 171 -8.26 -5.40 -18.54
CA ASN A 171 -6.88 -5.79 -18.33
C ASN A 171 -6.16 -4.71 -17.52
N LEU A 172 -5.90 -5.01 -16.25
CA LEU A 172 -5.24 -4.08 -15.34
C LEU A 172 -3.74 -3.91 -15.64
N ARG A 173 -3.12 -4.88 -16.32
CA ARG A 173 -1.68 -4.88 -16.65
C ARG A 173 -1.28 -3.85 -17.70
N THR A 174 -2.23 -3.44 -18.52
CA THR A 174 -2.00 -2.50 -19.62
C THR A 174 -2.33 -1.06 -19.24
N LEU A 175 -2.70 -0.81 -17.98
CA LEU A 175 -3.01 0.52 -17.51
C LEU A 175 -1.74 1.31 -17.23
N GLU A 176 -1.70 2.54 -17.72
CA GLU A 176 -0.60 3.49 -17.50
C GLU A 176 -0.97 4.55 -16.43
N SER A 177 -2.23 4.59 -16.01
CA SER A 177 -2.75 5.52 -15.00
C SER A 177 -3.92 4.89 -14.23
N LEU A 178 -4.18 5.36 -13.01
CA LEU A 178 -5.30 4.92 -12.17
C LEU A 178 -6.63 5.57 -12.55
N THR A 179 -6.59 6.65 -13.35
CA THR A 179 -7.80 7.41 -13.74
C THR A 179 -8.93 6.53 -14.32
N PRO A 180 -8.67 5.52 -15.18
CA PRO A 180 -9.73 4.63 -15.68
C PRO A 180 -10.41 3.77 -14.62
N LEU A 181 -9.80 3.60 -13.44
CA LEU A 181 -10.32 2.82 -12.32
C LEU A 181 -11.17 3.62 -11.34
N GLN A 182 -11.38 4.91 -11.61
CA GLN A 182 -12.22 5.77 -10.77
C GLN A 182 -13.65 5.23 -10.61
N GLY A 183 -14.01 4.91 -9.36
CA GLY A 183 -15.28 4.31 -8.98
C GLY A 183 -15.41 2.80 -9.25
N HIS A 184 -14.32 2.11 -9.59
CA HIS A 184 -14.33 0.67 -9.92
C HIS A 184 -13.60 -0.21 -8.89
N ILE A 185 -12.85 0.37 -7.95
CA ILE A 185 -12.02 -0.41 -7.02
C ILE A 185 -12.83 -0.85 -5.80
N SER A 186 -12.84 -2.16 -5.53
CA SER A 186 -13.60 -2.75 -4.42
C SER A 186 -12.84 -2.71 -3.10
N ALA A 187 -11.52 -2.88 -3.12
CA ALA A 187 -10.67 -2.82 -1.93
C ALA A 187 -9.43 -1.98 -2.22
N ILE A 188 -9.13 -1.00 -1.36
CA ILE A 188 -7.93 -0.17 -1.48
C ILE A 188 -7.12 -0.35 -0.20
N CYS A 189 -5.96 -0.99 -0.32
CA CYS A 189 -5.00 -1.21 0.75
C CYS A 189 -4.02 -0.04 0.83
N VAL A 190 -3.91 0.58 2.01
CA VAL A 190 -3.07 1.75 2.25
C VAL A 190 -2.27 1.58 3.56
N LEU A 191 -1.09 0.98 3.47
CA LEU A 191 -0.24 0.69 4.61
C LEU A 191 0.93 1.67 4.69
N TRP A 192 1.07 2.37 5.81
CA TRP A 192 2.19 3.27 6.08
C TRP A 192 2.46 4.28 4.95
N PHE A 193 1.41 4.87 4.38
CA PHE A 193 1.56 5.89 3.32
C PHE A 193 1.22 7.31 3.80
N PHE A 194 0.10 7.49 4.49
CA PHE A 194 -0.34 8.79 5.01
C PHE A 194 0.69 9.44 5.97
N HIS A 195 1.49 8.64 6.68
CA HIS A 195 2.52 9.12 7.60
C HIS A 195 3.70 9.84 6.92
N LEU A 196 3.75 9.89 5.59
CA LEU A 196 4.73 10.70 4.86
C LEU A 196 4.33 12.18 4.78
N TYR A 197 3.09 12.52 5.15
CA TYR A 197 2.47 13.79 4.78
C TYR A 197 1.89 14.55 5.97
N GLY A 198 1.93 15.88 5.88
CA GLY A 198 1.12 16.77 6.72
C GLY A 198 -0.38 16.70 6.37
N GLU A 199 -1.21 17.29 7.22
CA GLU A 199 -2.68 17.13 7.17
C GLU A 199 -3.30 17.49 5.81
N GLU A 200 -2.91 18.61 5.20
CA GLU A 200 -3.50 19.05 3.91
C GLU A 200 -3.27 18.03 2.80
N LYS A 201 -2.05 17.48 2.75
CA LYS A 201 -1.66 16.49 1.75
C LYS A 201 -2.24 15.10 2.05
N GLN A 202 -2.43 14.76 3.33
CA GLN A 202 -3.23 13.58 3.73
C GLN A 202 -4.70 13.70 3.27
N ILE A 203 -5.31 14.88 3.38
CA ILE A 203 -6.67 15.10 2.88
C ILE A 203 -6.72 14.98 1.35
N GLU A 204 -5.72 15.50 0.65
CA GLU A 204 -5.59 15.32 -0.81
C GLU A 204 -5.49 13.84 -1.18
N LEU A 205 -4.65 13.08 -0.49
CA LEU A 205 -4.50 11.63 -0.69
C LEU A 205 -5.83 10.91 -0.44
N ALA A 206 -6.50 11.19 0.67
CA ALA A 206 -7.79 10.58 0.98
C ALA A 206 -8.85 10.88 -0.09
N LYS A 207 -8.87 12.08 -0.67
CA LYS A 207 -9.75 12.42 -1.81
C LYS A 207 -9.40 11.61 -3.06
N GLN A 208 -8.11 11.43 -3.36
CA GLN A 208 -7.67 10.62 -4.50
C GLN A 208 -8.12 9.17 -4.35
N LEU A 209 -7.90 8.57 -3.19
CA LEU A 209 -8.32 7.20 -2.87
C LEU A 209 -9.85 7.06 -2.91
N ALA A 210 -10.58 8.03 -2.35
CA ALA A 210 -12.04 8.03 -2.37
C ALA A 210 -12.62 8.16 -3.79
N SER A 211 -11.90 8.78 -4.73
CA SER A 211 -12.31 8.84 -6.14
C SER A 211 -12.22 7.48 -6.85
N LEU A 212 -11.38 6.57 -6.35
CA LEU A 212 -11.19 5.22 -6.90
C LEU A 212 -12.19 4.21 -6.36
N LEU A 213 -12.66 4.41 -5.13
CA LEU A 213 -13.53 3.48 -4.42
C LEU A 213 -14.87 3.30 -5.15
N SER A 214 -15.26 2.04 -5.36
CA SER A 214 -16.58 1.66 -5.86
C SER A 214 -17.67 2.06 -4.87
N PRO A 215 -18.79 2.64 -5.33
CA PRO A 215 -19.93 2.97 -4.47
C PRO A 215 -20.75 1.73 -4.06
N GLU A 216 -20.41 0.55 -4.56
CA GLU A 216 -21.10 -0.69 -4.20
C GLU A 216 -20.90 -1.02 -2.71
N PRO A 217 -21.97 -1.33 -1.94
CA PRO A 217 -21.87 -1.66 -0.52
C PRO A 217 -20.85 -2.76 -0.23
N GLY A 218 -20.03 -2.61 0.81
CA GLY A 218 -18.96 -3.54 1.15
C GLY A 218 -17.61 -3.22 0.49
N SER A 219 -17.55 -2.26 -0.44
CA SER A 219 -16.26 -1.72 -0.88
C SER A 219 -15.57 -0.99 0.26
N VAL A 220 -14.24 -1.08 0.34
CA VAL A 220 -13.48 -0.65 1.52
C VAL A 220 -12.14 0.00 1.19
N ILE A 221 -11.78 1.04 1.94
CA ILE A 221 -10.40 1.54 2.07
C ILE A 221 -9.92 1.07 3.45
N PHE A 222 -8.81 0.34 3.50
CA PHE A 222 -8.30 -0.26 4.73
C PHE A 222 -6.77 -0.17 4.78
N GLY A 223 -6.23 -0.18 5.99
CA GLY A 223 -4.80 -0.03 6.20
C GLY A 223 -4.45 0.41 7.60
N SER A 224 -3.21 0.84 7.77
CA SER A 224 -2.66 1.30 9.06
C SER A 224 -1.64 2.39 8.82
N GLN A 225 -1.48 3.29 9.78
CA GLN A 225 -0.44 4.31 9.76
C GLN A 225 -0.10 4.75 11.19
N ARG A 226 0.91 5.62 11.31
CA ARG A 226 1.22 6.26 12.59
C ARG A 226 0.01 7.06 13.11
N GLY A 227 -0.34 6.81 14.38
CA GLY A 227 -1.39 7.50 15.11
C GLY A 227 -0.91 7.89 16.49
N GLU A 228 -1.66 8.77 17.15
CA GLU A 228 -1.37 9.29 18.49
C GLU A 228 -2.67 9.40 19.29
N PRO A 229 -2.67 9.24 20.63
CA PRO A 229 -3.88 9.37 21.43
C PRO A 229 -4.58 10.72 21.28
N ILE A 230 -3.81 11.77 20.98
CA ILE A 230 -4.29 13.13 20.70
C ILE A 230 -3.65 13.58 19.40
N LYS A 231 -4.47 14.14 18.49
CA LYS A 231 -4.00 14.67 17.21
C LYS A 231 -2.85 15.66 17.44
N LYS A 232 -1.71 15.43 16.77
CA LYS A 232 -0.57 16.35 16.80
C LYS A 232 0.23 16.23 15.51
N THR A 233 0.98 17.28 15.19
CA THR A 233 2.10 17.15 14.26
C THR A 233 3.15 16.28 14.93
N GLY A 234 3.48 15.15 14.30
CA GLY A 234 4.55 14.26 14.75
C GLY A 234 5.91 14.94 14.62
N ASP A 235 6.87 14.46 15.42
CA ASP A 235 8.26 14.89 15.29
C ASP A 235 8.76 14.64 13.86
N SER A 236 9.65 15.53 13.40
CA SER A 236 10.27 15.37 12.09
C SER A 236 11.09 14.08 12.07
N LEU A 237 10.55 13.05 11.42
CA LEU A 237 11.24 11.80 11.14
C LEU A 237 11.61 11.81 9.67
N TRP A 238 12.90 11.61 9.37
CA TRP A 238 13.40 11.54 7.98
C TRP A 238 13.15 12.82 7.17
N GLY A 239 12.93 13.95 7.84
CA GLY A 239 12.60 15.23 7.20
C GLY A 239 11.11 15.48 6.97
N TYR A 240 10.24 14.55 7.36
CA TYR A 240 8.79 14.67 7.27
C TYR A 240 8.18 14.94 8.65
N SER A 241 7.28 15.92 8.73
CA SER A 241 6.49 16.20 9.95
C SER A 241 5.04 15.78 9.71
N PRO A 242 4.70 14.49 9.89
CA PRO A 242 3.37 14.01 9.57
C PRO A 242 2.31 14.54 10.52
N MET A 243 1.09 14.64 10.04
CA MET A 243 -0.04 14.75 10.95
C MET A 243 -0.34 13.36 11.52
N CYS A 244 -0.15 13.21 12.83
CA CYS A 244 -0.54 12.00 13.56
C CYS A 244 -1.96 12.18 14.08
N HIS A 245 -2.88 11.36 13.62
CA HIS A 245 -4.29 11.42 14.01
C HIS A 245 -4.57 10.57 15.25
N SER A 246 -5.54 11.01 16.05
CA SER A 246 -6.24 10.13 17.01
C SER A 246 -7.37 9.39 16.28
N PRO A 247 -7.97 8.35 16.88
CA PRO A 247 -9.13 7.69 16.28
C PRO A 247 -10.25 8.66 15.90
N GLU A 248 -10.50 9.69 16.72
CA GLU A 248 -11.52 10.71 16.48
C GLU A 248 -11.14 11.59 15.29
N SER A 249 -9.92 12.15 15.28
CA SER A 249 -9.52 13.05 14.20
C SER A 249 -9.25 12.33 12.87
N TRP A 250 -9.00 11.02 12.90
CA TRP A 250 -8.96 10.19 11.70
C TRP A 250 -10.35 10.03 11.08
N LYS A 251 -11.37 9.79 11.92
CA LYS A 251 -12.78 9.75 11.47
C LYS A 251 -13.21 11.09 10.87
N GLU A 252 -12.86 12.20 11.52
CA GLU A 252 -13.14 13.56 11.03
C GLU A 252 -12.52 13.83 9.65
N LEU A 253 -11.31 13.31 9.38
CA LEU A 253 -10.68 13.45 8.07
C LEU A 253 -11.55 12.81 6.98
N TRP A 254 -12.03 11.59 7.19
CA TRP A 254 -12.86 10.88 6.22
C TRP A 254 -14.27 11.49 6.08
N ASP A 255 -14.83 12.05 7.15
CA ASP A 255 -16.09 12.82 7.12
C ASP A 255 -15.99 14.11 6.28
N ARG A 256 -14.77 14.65 6.08
CA ARG A 256 -14.51 15.78 5.17
C ARG A 256 -14.35 15.35 3.72
N VAL A 257 -14.09 14.08 3.47
CA VAL A 257 -13.83 13.51 2.13
C VAL A 257 -15.12 12.94 1.53
N PHE A 258 -15.88 12.18 2.31
CA PHE A 258 -17.14 11.61 1.89
C PHE A 258 -18.33 12.46 2.35
N LYS A 259 -19.45 12.35 1.63
CA LYS A 259 -20.72 12.92 2.07
C LYS A 259 -21.13 12.25 3.39
N LYS A 260 -21.50 13.04 4.39
CA LYS A 260 -21.94 12.53 5.69
C LYS A 260 -23.03 11.44 5.54
N GLY A 261 -22.80 10.30 6.17
CA GLY A 261 -23.70 9.15 6.18
C GLY A 261 -23.58 8.18 4.99
N THR A 262 -22.64 8.40 4.06
CA THR A 262 -22.43 7.45 2.94
C THR A 262 -21.38 6.39 3.22
N VAL A 263 -20.55 6.58 4.26
CA VAL A 263 -19.52 5.64 4.68
C VAL A 263 -19.57 5.44 6.19
N ARG A 264 -19.07 4.29 6.65
CA ARG A 264 -18.78 4.00 8.05
C ARG A 264 -17.27 3.97 8.22
N VAL A 265 -16.76 4.70 9.21
CA VAL A 265 -15.32 4.77 9.50
C VAL A 265 -15.04 4.07 10.84
N GLU A 266 -14.27 3.00 10.78
CA GLU A 266 -13.79 2.26 11.94
C GLU A 266 -12.31 2.54 12.13
N THR A 267 -11.89 2.76 13.37
CA THR A 267 -10.51 3.14 13.68
C THR A 267 -10.22 2.78 15.12
N GLU A 268 -9.10 2.13 15.31
CA GLU A 268 -8.56 1.72 16.60
C GLU A 268 -7.12 2.21 16.68
N LEU A 269 -6.67 2.56 17.88
CA LEU A 269 -5.28 2.90 18.16
C LEU A 269 -4.67 1.74 18.94
N GLU A 270 -3.64 1.13 18.38
CA GLU A 270 -2.91 0.04 19.02
C GLU A 270 -1.51 0.52 19.42
N GLU A 271 -1.01 0.00 20.54
CA GLU A 271 0.40 0.17 20.91
C GLU A 271 1.27 -0.66 19.96
N GLY A 272 1.84 0.00 18.96
CA GLY A 272 2.84 -0.57 18.08
C GLY A 272 4.24 -0.09 18.45
N ALA A 273 5.23 -0.98 18.38
CA ALA A 273 6.61 -0.56 18.29
C ALA A 273 6.78 0.15 16.93
N CYS A 274 6.73 1.48 16.94
CA CYS A 274 7.28 2.27 15.85
C CYS A 274 8.80 2.05 15.93
N THR A 275 9.32 1.03 15.25
CA THR A 275 10.76 0.85 15.10
C THR A 275 11.24 2.02 14.25
N VAL A 276 11.79 3.01 14.96
CA VAL A 276 12.44 4.20 14.41
C VAL A 276 13.69 3.79 13.65
#